data_AF-A0A0G4EXV1-F1
#
_entry.id   AF-A0A0G4EXV1-F1
#
_cell.length_a   1.000
_cell.length_b   1.000
_cell.length_c   1.000
_cell.angle_alpha   90.00
_cell.angle_beta   90.00
_cell.angle_gamma   90.00
#
_symmetry.space_group_name_H-M   'P 1'
#
loop_
_entity.id
_entity.type
_entity.pdbx_description
1 polymer ?
#
loop_
_entity_poly.entity_id
_entity_poly.type
_entity_poly.pdbx_seq_one_letter_code
_entity_poly.pdbx_strand_id
1 'polypeptide(L)'
;MSMKTDPSSPVHGTEKELRSLLHEIDGFHGDSQGLKRLQGMVNKIDSSRVNGVFGWQDGQDPPEGQAVLHALLHECYRKVKGKLDLLDMVEQEELDPALLPIKHDIEGVIKSLKAVENPTEELPRIQGRLDAIDSKRVNGIFGDPKNILPGQAVLHDLLNEAYSTVHQLQARN
;
A
#
# COMPACT_ATOMS: atom_id res chain seq x y z
N MET A 1 14.08 24.86 -21.04
CA MET A 1 14.13 26.10 -20.24
C MET A 1 13.41 25.84 -18.93
N SER A 2 14.10 25.74 -17.80
CA SER A 2 13.42 25.75 -16.50
C SER A 2 12.92 27.16 -16.26
N MET A 3 11.62 27.38 -16.49
CA MET A 3 10.94 28.64 -16.16
C MET A 3 10.88 28.72 -14.63
N LYS A 4 11.88 29.41 -14.05
CA LYS A 4 11.86 29.82 -12.65
C LYS A 4 11.21 31.21 -12.61
N THR A 5 10.41 31.45 -11.59
CA THR A 5 9.89 32.79 -11.27
C THR A 5 11.04 33.72 -10.92
N ASP A 6 10.88 35.00 -11.25
CA ASP A 6 11.80 36.06 -10.83
C ASP A 6 11.90 36.08 -9.29
N PRO A 7 13.10 36.17 -8.68
CA PRO A 7 13.27 36.27 -7.23
C PRO A 7 12.49 37.41 -6.55
N SER A 8 12.14 38.47 -7.29
CA SER A 8 11.32 39.59 -6.84
C SER A 8 9.81 39.33 -6.95
N SER A 9 9.40 38.24 -7.60
CA SER A 9 8.00 37.89 -7.80
C SER A 9 7.31 37.54 -6.47
N PRO A 10 6.05 37.97 -6.25
CA PRO A 10 5.30 37.62 -5.04
C PRO A 10 5.07 36.11 -4.89
N VAL A 11 5.28 35.31 -5.96
CA VAL A 11 5.12 33.85 -5.95
C VAL A 11 6.43 33.07 -5.89
N HIS A 12 7.58 33.74 -5.82
CA HIS A 12 8.88 33.06 -5.77
C HIS A 12 9.03 32.14 -4.55
N GLY A 13 8.54 32.58 -3.40
CA GLY A 13 8.50 31.78 -2.18
C GLY A 13 7.69 30.49 -2.38
N THR A 14 6.49 30.61 -2.96
CA THR A 14 5.62 29.47 -3.28
C THR A 14 6.30 28.47 -4.22
N GLU A 15 7.01 28.94 -5.26
CA GLU A 15 7.75 28.04 -6.15
C GLU A 15 8.83 27.27 -5.39
N LYS A 16 9.60 27.96 -4.53
CA LYS A 16 10.66 27.34 -3.73
C LYS A 16 10.09 26.28 -2.78
N GLU A 17 8.97 26.58 -2.13
CA GLU A 17 8.27 25.64 -1.24
C GLU A 17 7.80 24.40 -2.01
N LEU A 18 7.11 24.57 -3.14
CA LEU A 18 6.64 23.45 -3.96
C LEU A 18 7.80 22.59 -4.47
N ARG A 19 8.91 23.19 -4.91
CA ARG A 19 10.10 22.42 -5.35
C ARG A 19 10.76 21.66 -4.21
N SER A 20 10.86 22.27 -3.03
CA SER A 20 11.41 21.60 -1.85
C SER A 20 10.54 20.43 -1.43
N LEU A 21 9.22 20.63 -1.40
CA LEU A 21 8.26 19.58 -1.05
C LEU A 21 8.25 18.46 -2.08
N LEU A 22 8.34 18.77 -3.37
CA LEU A 22 8.45 17.77 -4.43
C LEU A 22 9.69 16.89 -4.26
N HIS A 23 10.84 17.49 -3.97
CA HIS A 23 12.08 16.77 -3.69
C HIS A 23 11.95 15.89 -2.44
N GLU A 24 11.30 16.38 -1.39
CA GLU A 24 11.02 15.61 -0.17
C GLU A 24 10.10 14.41 -0.46
N ILE A 25 9.01 14.62 -1.22
CA ILE A 25 8.10 13.54 -1.65
C ILE A 25 8.87 12.49 -2.46
N ASP A 26 9.73 12.90 -3.39
CA ASP A 26 10.50 11.99 -4.23
C ASP A 26 11.46 11.12 -3.40
N GLY A 27 12.18 11.72 -2.46
CA GLY A 27 13.10 11.02 -1.56
C GLY A 27 12.43 10.30 -0.38
N PHE A 28 11.11 10.44 -0.18
CA PHE A 28 10.43 9.81 0.93
C PHE A 28 10.14 8.32 0.67
N HIS A 29 10.58 7.48 1.61
CA HIS A 29 10.40 6.01 1.62
C HIS A 29 9.87 5.49 2.97
N GLY A 30 9.24 6.36 3.78
CA GLY A 30 8.63 5.98 5.05
C GLY A 30 7.21 5.44 4.92
N ASP A 31 6.44 5.51 6.01
CA ASP A 31 5.11 4.94 6.14
C ASP A 31 3.97 5.83 5.59
N SER A 32 2.74 5.27 5.61
CA SER A 32 1.53 5.95 5.15
C SER A 32 1.21 7.19 6.01
N GLN A 33 1.59 7.19 7.29
CA GLN A 33 1.44 8.36 8.16
C GLN A 33 2.34 9.52 7.71
N GLY A 34 3.59 9.25 7.37
CA GLY A 34 4.51 10.26 6.83
C GLY A 34 4.06 10.82 5.49
N LEU A 35 3.58 9.98 4.56
CA LEU A 35 3.00 10.46 3.30
C LEU A 35 1.74 11.32 3.52
N LYS A 36 0.86 10.97 4.47
CA LYS A 36 -0.31 11.78 4.84
C LYS A 36 0.10 13.16 5.38
N ARG A 37 1.22 13.26 6.11
CA ARG A 37 1.77 14.57 6.52
C ARG A 37 2.23 15.39 5.31
N LEU A 38 2.97 14.78 4.38
CA LEU A 38 3.41 15.44 3.15
C LEU A 38 2.22 15.90 2.29
N GLN A 39 1.19 15.06 2.15
CA GLN A 39 -0.07 15.43 1.49
C GLN A 39 -0.73 16.63 2.18
N GLY A 40 -0.70 16.69 3.51
CA GLY A 40 -1.16 17.85 4.28
C GLY A 40 -0.38 19.13 3.97
N MET A 41 0.93 19.04 3.74
CA MET A 41 1.75 20.18 3.32
C MET A 41 1.39 20.64 1.91
N VAL A 42 1.13 19.72 0.96
CA VAL A 42 0.65 20.06 -0.39
C VAL A 42 -0.67 20.84 -0.29
N ASN A 43 -1.63 20.33 0.51
CA ASN A 43 -2.94 20.97 0.71
C ASN A 43 -2.80 22.36 1.33
N LYS A 44 -1.86 22.54 2.27
CA LYS A 44 -1.59 23.82 2.91
C LYS A 44 -1.11 24.86 1.89
N ILE A 45 -0.22 24.47 0.96
CA ILE A 45 0.24 25.37 -0.10
C ILE A 45 -0.93 25.70 -1.05
N ASP A 46 -1.68 24.70 -1.50
CA ASP A 46 -2.83 24.91 -2.41
C ASP A 46 -3.88 25.86 -1.81
N SER A 47 -4.11 25.77 -0.49
CA SER A 47 -5.04 26.63 0.25
C SER A 47 -4.63 28.11 0.29
N SER A 48 -3.40 28.45 -0.10
CA SER A 48 -2.96 29.85 -0.22
C SER A 48 -3.48 30.55 -1.49
N ARG A 49 -4.08 29.80 -2.43
CA ARG A 49 -4.63 30.36 -3.66
C ARG A 49 -5.93 31.10 -3.37
N VAL A 50 -6.09 32.24 -4.03
CA VAL A 50 -7.36 32.98 -4.06
C VAL A 50 -7.88 32.93 -5.49
N ASN A 51 -9.11 32.47 -5.67
CA ASN A 51 -9.71 32.24 -7.00
C ASN A 51 -8.83 31.38 -7.93
N GLY A 52 -8.09 30.41 -7.37
CA GLY A 52 -7.19 29.56 -8.12
C GLY A 52 -5.85 30.20 -8.51
N VAL A 53 -5.53 31.41 -8.04
CA VAL A 53 -4.29 32.13 -8.34
C VAL A 53 -3.42 32.27 -7.09
N PHE A 54 -2.14 31.96 -7.22
CA PHE A 54 -1.15 32.19 -6.16
C PHE A 54 -0.70 33.65 -6.15
N GLY A 55 -0.61 34.23 -4.95
CA GLY A 55 -0.17 35.63 -4.79
C GLY A 55 -1.13 36.65 -5.40
N TRP A 56 -2.42 36.28 -5.54
CA TRP A 56 -3.44 37.18 -6.07
C TRP A 56 -3.52 38.47 -5.25
N GLN A 57 -3.62 39.60 -5.96
CA GLN A 57 -3.90 40.92 -5.40
C GLN A 57 -5.11 41.50 -6.12
N ASP A 58 -6.07 42.02 -5.34
CA ASP A 58 -7.30 42.56 -5.90
C ASP A 58 -7.02 43.72 -6.86
N GLY A 59 -7.70 43.74 -8.00
CA GLY A 59 -7.48 44.73 -9.05
C GLY A 59 -6.17 44.63 -9.84
N GLN A 60 -5.40 43.55 -9.69
CA GLN A 60 -4.17 43.30 -10.47
C GLN A 60 -4.27 42.04 -11.33
N ASP A 61 -3.46 41.99 -12.40
CA ASP A 61 -3.30 40.78 -13.20
C ASP A 61 -2.61 39.65 -12.39
N PRO A 62 -2.90 38.37 -12.68
CA PRO A 62 -2.20 37.26 -12.04
C PRO A 62 -0.67 37.37 -12.17
N PRO A 63 0.10 37.13 -11.09
CA PRO A 63 1.56 37.14 -11.18
C PRO A 63 2.11 36.15 -12.21
N GLU A 64 3.14 36.53 -12.94
CA GLU A 64 3.81 35.63 -13.88
C GLU A 64 4.30 34.34 -13.19
N GLY A 65 4.20 33.20 -13.88
CA GLY A 65 4.64 31.90 -13.37
C GLY A 65 3.54 31.01 -12.79
N GLN A 66 2.26 31.43 -12.83
CA GLN A 66 1.13 30.58 -12.38
C GLN A 66 1.15 29.18 -13.01
N ALA A 67 1.42 29.07 -14.31
CA ALA A 67 1.47 27.79 -15.01
C ALA A 67 2.53 26.84 -14.42
N VAL A 68 3.69 27.37 -14.03
CA VAL A 68 4.76 26.60 -13.38
C VAL A 68 4.31 26.13 -12.00
N LEU A 69 3.68 27.00 -11.22
CA LEU A 69 3.17 26.65 -9.89
C LEU A 69 2.07 25.59 -9.95
N HIS A 70 1.13 25.73 -10.89
CA HIS A 70 0.08 24.71 -11.11
C HIS A 70 0.71 23.38 -11.51
N ALA A 71 1.67 23.37 -12.44
CA ALA A 71 2.37 22.15 -12.84
C ALA A 71 3.08 21.48 -11.64
N LEU A 72 3.82 22.25 -10.83
CA LEU A 72 4.51 21.75 -9.64
C LEU A 72 3.54 21.21 -8.58
N LEU A 73 2.46 21.94 -8.31
CA LEU A 73 1.44 21.52 -7.36
C LEU A 73 0.77 20.21 -7.82
N HIS A 74 0.37 20.13 -9.09
CA HIS A 74 -0.17 18.91 -9.68
C HIS A 74 0.80 17.74 -9.60
N GLU A 75 2.10 17.99 -9.81
CA GLU A 75 3.12 16.96 -9.70
C GLU A 75 3.28 16.46 -8.25
N CYS A 76 3.26 17.36 -7.27
CA CYS A 76 3.26 17.00 -5.84
C CYS A 76 2.07 16.09 -5.50
N TYR A 77 0.85 16.49 -5.87
CA TYR A 77 -0.35 15.69 -5.67
C TYR A 77 -0.25 14.31 -6.34
N ARG A 78 0.18 14.26 -7.61
CA ARG A 78 0.30 13.01 -8.36
C ARG A 78 1.27 12.05 -7.68
N LYS A 79 2.44 12.53 -7.26
CA LYS A 79 3.48 11.68 -6.65
C LYS A 79 3.08 11.21 -5.26
N VAL A 80 2.57 12.10 -4.40
CA VAL A 80 2.18 11.69 -3.04
C VAL A 80 1.00 10.72 -3.09
N LYS A 81 0.01 10.95 -3.96
CA LYS A 81 -1.12 10.04 -4.15
C LYS A 81 -0.65 8.70 -4.72
N GLY A 82 0.20 8.70 -5.75
CA GLY A 82 0.74 7.47 -6.31
C GLY A 82 1.53 6.64 -5.29
N LYS A 83 2.30 7.28 -4.40
CA LYS A 83 3.00 6.58 -3.31
C LYS A 83 2.05 6.06 -2.24
N LEU A 84 1.01 6.83 -1.89
CA LEU A 84 -0.05 6.36 -0.98
C LEU A 84 -0.80 5.17 -1.57
N ASP A 85 -1.14 5.20 -2.85
CA ASP A 85 -1.82 4.09 -3.52
C ASP A 85 -0.94 2.84 -3.53
N LEU A 86 0.38 2.98 -3.73
CA LEU A 86 1.31 1.86 -3.63
C LEU A 86 1.37 1.27 -2.21
N LEU A 87 1.39 2.11 -1.17
CA LEU A 87 1.34 1.63 0.21
C LEU A 87 -0.01 1.01 0.52
N ASP A 88 -1.11 1.62 0.09
CA ASP A 88 -2.45 1.07 0.26
C ASP A 88 -2.57 -0.28 -0.46
N MET A 89 -1.93 -0.49 -1.63
CA MET A 89 -1.89 -1.80 -2.29
C MET A 89 -1.11 -2.86 -1.51
N VAL A 90 -0.04 -2.47 -0.81
CA VAL A 90 0.72 -3.36 0.10
C VAL A 90 -0.06 -3.58 1.39
N GLU A 91 -0.76 -2.58 1.91
CA GLU A 91 -1.64 -2.67 3.08
C GLU A 91 -2.97 -3.37 2.73
N GLN A 92 -3.39 -3.47 1.47
CA GLN A 92 -4.52 -4.32 1.04
C GLN A 92 -4.15 -5.81 1.01
N GLU A 93 -2.87 -6.15 1.21
CA GLU A 93 -2.45 -7.49 1.70
C GLU A 93 -2.58 -7.63 3.22
N GLU A 94 -3.12 -6.64 3.95
CA GLU A 94 -3.54 -6.83 5.34
C GLU A 94 -4.72 -7.79 5.35
N LEU A 95 -4.35 -9.04 5.60
CA LEU A 95 -5.24 -10.07 6.04
C LEU A 95 -6.17 -9.52 7.12
N ASP A 96 -7.48 -9.55 6.87
CA ASP A 96 -8.48 -9.10 7.83
C ASP A 96 -8.18 -9.71 9.22
N PRO A 97 -8.24 -8.93 10.32
CA PRO A 97 -7.91 -9.44 11.65
C PRO A 97 -8.69 -10.70 12.04
N ALA A 98 -9.93 -10.87 11.53
CA ALA A 98 -10.73 -12.06 11.76
C ALA A 98 -10.16 -13.33 11.07
N LEU A 99 -9.32 -13.16 10.05
CA LEU A 99 -8.65 -14.23 9.33
C LEU A 99 -7.28 -14.59 9.92
N LEU A 100 -6.70 -13.75 10.81
CA LEU A 100 -5.40 -14.01 11.44
C LEU A 100 -5.29 -15.39 12.13
N PRO A 101 -6.31 -15.88 12.86
CA PRO A 101 -6.24 -17.22 13.43
C PRO A 101 -6.09 -18.32 12.38
N ILE A 102 -6.77 -18.17 11.23
CA ILE A 102 -6.70 -19.14 10.12
C ILE A 102 -5.31 -19.11 9.49
N LYS A 103 -4.73 -17.92 9.28
CA LYS A 103 -3.35 -17.77 8.81
C LYS A 103 -2.36 -18.50 9.74
N HIS A 104 -2.45 -18.25 11.04
CA HIS A 104 -1.56 -18.90 12.03
C HIS A 104 -1.73 -20.42 12.05
N ASP A 105 -2.96 -20.93 11.91
CA ASP A 105 -3.23 -22.37 11.80
C ASP A 105 -2.50 -22.98 10.59
N ILE A 106 -2.60 -22.36 9.41
CA ILE A 106 -1.96 -22.84 8.18
C ILE A 106 -0.43 -22.77 8.29
N GLU A 107 0.12 -21.66 8.79
CA GLU A 107 1.56 -21.51 9.02
C GLU A 107 2.11 -22.57 9.99
N GLY A 108 1.33 -22.90 11.03
CA GLY A 108 1.66 -23.98 11.96
C GLY A 108 1.69 -25.36 11.30
N VAL A 109 0.79 -25.62 10.34
CA VAL A 109 0.81 -26.83 9.52
C VAL A 109 2.04 -26.85 8.60
N ILE A 110 2.31 -25.77 7.86
CA ILE A 110 3.49 -25.66 6.98
C ILE A 110 4.78 -25.90 7.76
N LYS A 111 4.90 -25.30 8.95
CA LYS A 111 6.06 -25.52 9.84
C LYS A 111 6.19 -26.99 10.25
N SER A 112 5.07 -27.65 10.56
CA SER A 112 5.06 -29.08 10.90
C SER A 112 5.50 -29.92 9.69
N LEU A 113 4.99 -29.64 8.50
CA LEU A 113 5.36 -30.32 7.25
C LEU A 113 6.86 -30.19 6.94
N LYS A 114 7.42 -28.99 7.08
CA LYS A 114 8.85 -28.74 6.84
C LYS A 114 9.77 -29.45 7.84
N ALA A 115 9.26 -29.88 8.99
CA ALA A 115 9.99 -30.58 10.03
C ALA A 115 9.83 -32.10 10.00
N VAL A 116 9.06 -32.65 9.04
CA VAL A 116 8.83 -34.10 8.92
C VAL A 116 10.13 -34.82 8.61
N GLU A 117 10.47 -35.82 9.43
CA GLU A 117 11.62 -36.71 9.22
C GLU A 117 11.17 -38.08 8.70
N ASN A 118 10.01 -38.57 9.18
CA ASN A 118 9.41 -39.83 8.73
C ASN A 118 8.01 -39.59 8.14
N PRO A 119 7.91 -39.35 6.82
CA PRO A 119 6.64 -39.07 6.15
C PRO A 119 5.57 -40.14 6.36
N THR A 120 5.93 -41.41 6.43
CA THR A 120 4.97 -42.52 6.58
C THR A 120 4.20 -42.44 7.89
N GLU A 121 4.87 -42.04 8.98
CA GLU A 121 4.26 -42.00 10.32
C GLU A 121 3.62 -40.64 10.63
N GLU A 122 4.24 -39.55 10.16
CA GLU A 122 3.88 -38.19 10.59
C GLU A 122 2.84 -37.51 9.69
N LEU A 123 2.90 -37.75 8.36
CA LEU A 123 2.02 -37.07 7.41
C LEU A 123 0.52 -37.26 7.69
N PRO A 124 0.02 -38.46 8.03
CA PRO A 124 -1.43 -38.65 8.20
C PRO A 124 -2.04 -37.68 9.22
N ARG A 125 -1.31 -37.42 10.32
CA ARG A 125 -1.77 -36.47 11.36
C ARG A 125 -1.68 -35.02 10.89
N ILE A 126 -0.60 -34.64 10.20
CA ILE A 126 -0.41 -33.26 9.74
C ILE A 126 -1.39 -32.92 8.60
N GLN A 127 -1.63 -33.86 7.69
CA GLN A 127 -2.60 -33.72 6.61
C GLN A 127 -4.03 -33.62 7.15
N GLY A 128 -4.40 -34.41 8.17
CA GLY A 128 -5.70 -34.25 8.83
C GLY A 128 -5.92 -32.86 9.46
N ARG A 129 -4.85 -32.19 9.91
CA ARG A 129 -4.93 -30.78 10.36
C ARG A 129 -5.13 -29.83 9.19
N LEU A 130 -4.46 -30.05 8.07
CA LEU A 130 -4.63 -29.24 6.86
C LEU A 130 -6.07 -29.35 6.33
N ASP A 131 -6.58 -30.58 6.21
CA ASP A 131 -7.94 -30.85 5.76
C ASP A 131 -8.98 -30.19 6.67
N ALA A 132 -8.77 -30.24 7.99
CA ALA A 132 -9.64 -29.59 8.96
C ALA A 132 -9.64 -28.05 8.78
N ILE A 133 -8.53 -27.45 8.41
CA ILE A 133 -8.48 -26.01 8.11
C ILE A 133 -9.20 -25.71 6.79
N ASP A 134 -8.88 -26.42 5.71
CA ASP A 134 -9.47 -26.18 4.38
C ASP A 134 -10.99 -26.41 4.37
N SER A 135 -11.49 -27.34 5.19
CA SER A 135 -12.92 -27.59 5.39
C SER A 135 -13.71 -26.40 5.97
N LYS A 136 -13.02 -25.40 6.56
CA LYS A 136 -13.65 -24.16 7.02
C LYS A 136 -14.07 -23.24 5.86
N ARG A 137 -13.63 -23.50 4.63
CA ARG A 137 -13.99 -22.69 3.46
C ARG A 137 -15.38 -23.05 2.95
N VAL A 138 -16.14 -22.02 2.59
CA VAL A 138 -17.42 -22.15 1.90
C VAL A 138 -17.30 -21.51 0.54
N ASN A 139 -17.52 -22.27 -0.53
CA ASN A 139 -17.31 -21.82 -1.92
C ASN A 139 -15.89 -21.25 -2.17
N GLY A 140 -14.90 -21.82 -1.50
CA GLY A 140 -13.51 -21.42 -1.62
C GLY A 140 -13.09 -20.21 -0.79
N ILE A 141 -13.96 -19.67 0.06
CA ILE A 141 -13.72 -18.47 0.87
C ILE A 141 -13.75 -18.82 2.36
N PHE A 142 -12.84 -18.26 3.15
CA PHE A 142 -12.89 -18.30 4.61
C PHE A 142 -13.78 -17.18 5.14
N GLY A 143 -14.86 -17.52 5.83
CA GLY A 143 -15.83 -16.55 6.38
C GLY A 143 -17.18 -16.60 5.64
N ASP A 144 -17.86 -15.45 5.57
CA ASP A 144 -19.18 -15.35 4.93
C ASP A 144 -19.05 -15.11 3.41
N PRO A 145 -19.57 -15.99 2.54
CA PRO A 145 -19.57 -15.76 1.09
C PRO A 145 -20.31 -14.49 0.64
N LYS A 146 -21.21 -13.94 1.47
CA LYS A 146 -21.91 -12.68 1.18
C LYS A 146 -21.09 -11.45 1.52
N ASN A 147 -20.03 -11.60 2.32
CA ASN A 147 -19.13 -10.52 2.73
C ASN A 147 -17.68 -11.01 2.74
N ILE A 148 -17.04 -10.96 1.58
CA ILE A 148 -15.67 -11.45 1.39
C ILE A 148 -14.70 -10.52 2.12
N LEU A 149 -14.08 -11.04 3.17
CA LEU A 149 -13.05 -10.32 3.92
C LEU A 149 -11.75 -10.20 3.11
N PRO A 150 -11.00 -9.07 3.21
CA PRO A 150 -9.72 -8.91 2.53
C PRO A 150 -8.67 -9.92 3.01
N GLY A 151 -7.72 -10.28 2.14
CA GLY A 151 -6.65 -11.23 2.44
C GLY A 151 -6.94 -12.72 2.15
N GLN A 152 -8.05 -13.05 1.47
CA GLN A 152 -8.32 -14.44 1.04
C GLN A 152 -7.20 -15.03 0.17
N ALA A 153 -6.61 -14.21 -0.71
CA ALA A 153 -5.51 -14.64 -1.58
C ALA A 153 -4.31 -15.13 -0.78
N VAL A 154 -3.94 -14.43 0.30
CA VAL A 154 -2.86 -14.83 1.22
C VAL A 154 -3.12 -16.21 1.82
N LEU A 155 -4.35 -16.46 2.29
CA LEU A 155 -4.71 -17.78 2.83
C LEU A 155 -4.70 -18.87 1.75
N HIS A 156 -5.12 -18.53 0.53
CA HIS A 156 -5.10 -19.47 -0.59
C HIS A 156 -3.67 -19.85 -0.99
N ASP A 157 -2.75 -18.89 -1.02
CA ASP A 157 -1.34 -19.12 -1.33
C ASP A 157 -0.67 -19.98 -0.24
N LEU A 158 -0.97 -19.73 1.03
CA LEU A 158 -0.49 -20.57 2.13
C LEU A 158 -1.03 -22.01 2.07
N LEU A 159 -2.32 -22.20 1.74
CA LEU A 159 -2.86 -23.54 1.52
C LEU A 159 -2.17 -24.24 0.35
N ASN A 160 -1.93 -23.53 -0.76
CA ASN A 160 -1.21 -24.08 -1.92
C ASN A 160 0.21 -24.50 -1.55
N GLU A 161 0.94 -23.72 -0.73
CA GLU A 161 2.25 -24.10 -0.20
C GLU A 161 2.18 -25.37 0.65
N ALA A 162 1.19 -25.47 1.55
CA ALA A 162 1.00 -26.62 2.41
C ALA A 162 0.73 -27.90 1.60
N TYR A 163 -0.20 -27.87 0.65
CA TYR A 163 -0.51 -29.01 -0.21
C TYR A 163 0.67 -29.38 -1.13
N SER A 164 1.38 -28.39 -1.68
CA SER A 164 2.61 -28.63 -2.45
C SER A 164 3.65 -29.36 -1.61
N THR A 165 3.84 -28.96 -0.35
CA THR A 165 4.78 -29.62 0.56
C THR A 165 4.35 -31.05 0.90
N VAL A 166 3.05 -31.29 1.11
CA VAL A 166 2.51 -32.64 1.31
C VAL A 166 2.82 -33.54 0.11
N HIS A 167 2.53 -33.08 -1.12
CA HIS A 167 2.82 -33.87 -2.32
C HIS A 167 4.31 -34.18 -2.47
N GLN A 168 5.18 -33.22 -2.15
CA GLN A 168 6.63 -33.45 -2.16
C GLN A 168 7.06 -34.51 -1.13
N LEU A 169 6.48 -34.52 0.06
CA LEU A 169 6.80 -35.52 1.10
C LEU A 169 6.24 -36.90 0.76
N GLN A 170 5.05 -36.98 0.16
CA GLN A 170 4.47 -38.25 -0.32
C GLN A 170 5.32 -38.88 -1.43
N ALA A 171 5.94 -38.07 -2.29
CA ALA A 171 6.83 -38.55 -3.34
C ALA A 171 8.22 -39.01 -2.85
N ARG A 172 8.54 -38.81 -1.56
CA ARG A 172 9.79 -39.30 -0.94
C ARG A 172 9.65 -40.71 -0.35
N ASN A 173 8.42 -41.23 -0.28
CA ASN A 173 8.11 -42.61 0.12
C ASN A 173 8.26 -43.57 -1.07
#